data_AF-A0A7S2MZN0-F1
#
_entry.id   AF-A0A7S2MZN0-F1
#
_cell.length_a   1.000
_cell.length_b   1.000
_cell.length_c   1.000
_cell.angle_alpha   90.00
_cell.angle_beta   90.00
_cell.angle_gamma   90.00
#
_symmetry.space_group_name_H-M   'P 1'
#
loop_
_entity.id
_entity.type
_entity.pdbx_description
1 polymer ?
#
loop_
_entity_poly.entity_id
_entity_poly.type
_entity_poly.pdbx_seq_one_letter_code
_entity_poly.pdbx_strand_id
1 'polypeptide(L)'
;ENEVGATLTAIGYKGYRMVRATHGVSRGTYFYEVKVCDSLNSEDGHARIGWCTESGDVQAPVGYDQNSYSYRDVNGSKFHESIGTDYGEAYGPGDVIGCLLRVGEPEASRRERQH
;
A
#
# COMPACT_ATOMS: atom_id res chain seq x y z
N GLU A 1 -10.21 -28.39 -15.04
CA GLU A 1 -10.60 -27.53 -13.90
C GLU A 1 -9.44 -26.58 -13.68
N ASN A 2 -9.64 -25.28 -13.90
CA ASN A 2 -8.57 -24.30 -13.79
C ASN A 2 -8.21 -24.16 -12.32
N GLU A 3 -6.96 -24.48 -12.00
CA GLU A 3 -6.35 -24.24 -10.70
C GLU A 3 -6.41 -22.73 -10.46
N VAL A 4 -7.41 -22.28 -9.70
CA VAL A 4 -7.44 -20.92 -9.17
C VAL A 4 -6.22 -20.84 -8.27
N GLY A 5 -5.16 -20.22 -8.77
CA GLY A 5 -3.92 -20.04 -8.01
C GLY A 5 -4.26 -19.51 -6.61
N ALA A 6 -3.62 -20.07 -5.58
CA ALA A 6 -3.97 -19.82 -4.19
C ALA A 6 -4.04 -18.30 -3.91
N THR A 7 -5.25 -17.77 -3.78
CA THR A 7 -5.49 -16.39 -3.39
C THR A 7 -5.31 -16.26 -1.89
N LEU A 8 -4.43 -15.35 -1.47
CA LEU A 8 -4.30 -14.98 -0.07
C LEU A 8 -5.18 -13.76 0.21
N THR A 9 -6.06 -13.88 1.21
CA THR A 9 -6.95 -12.79 1.65
C THR A 9 -6.55 -12.34 3.04
N ALA A 10 -6.45 -11.03 3.23
CA ALA A 10 -6.26 -10.42 4.54
C ALA A 10 -7.56 -9.77 5.01
N ILE A 11 -7.94 -10.04 6.26
CA ILE A 11 -9.14 -9.50 6.88
C ILE A 11 -8.80 -8.91 8.25
N GLY A 12 -9.42 -7.79 8.58
CA GLY A 12 -9.33 -7.14 9.88
C GLY A 12 -10.68 -7.21 10.61
N TYR A 13 -10.65 -7.28 11.94
CA TYR A 13 -11.87 -7.29 12.77
C TYR A 13 -12.08 -5.97 13.52
N LYS A 14 -11.00 -5.35 14.02
CA LYS A 14 -11.05 -4.11 14.81
C LYS A 14 -9.84 -3.25 14.56
N GLY A 15 -10.09 -1.97 14.26
CA GLY A 15 -9.05 -0.99 13.98
C GLY A 15 -8.21 -1.33 12.75
N TYR A 16 -7.30 -0.44 12.41
CA TYR A 16 -6.37 -0.67 11.32
C TYR A 16 -5.22 -1.58 11.75
N ARG A 17 -4.81 -2.44 10.83
CA ARG A 17 -3.58 -3.25 10.88
C ARG A 17 -2.99 -3.33 9.48
N MET A 18 -1.69 -3.61 9.43
CA MET A 18 -0.98 -3.79 8.16
C MET A 18 -0.54 -5.24 8.01
N VAL A 19 -0.68 -5.77 6.81
CA VAL A 19 0.01 -6.97 6.35
C VAL A 19 0.99 -6.58 5.24
N ARG A 20 2.10 -7.30 5.11
CA ARG A 20 3.13 -7.04 4.11
C ARG A 20 3.40 -8.29 3.29
N ALA A 21 3.80 -8.08 2.04
CA ALA A 21 4.39 -9.15 1.26
C ALA A 21 5.68 -9.66 1.92
N THR A 22 6.04 -10.91 1.64
CA THR A 22 7.26 -11.53 2.19
C THR A 22 8.55 -11.01 1.55
N HIS A 23 8.44 -10.31 0.41
CA HIS A 23 9.58 -9.82 -0.36
C HIS A 23 9.47 -8.31 -0.54
N GLY A 24 10.56 -7.60 -0.20
CA GLY A 24 10.71 -6.17 -0.41
C GLY A 24 11.35 -5.84 -1.76
N VAL A 25 11.29 -4.57 -2.14
CA VAL A 25 11.89 -4.02 -3.37
C VAL A 25 13.01 -3.07 -2.99
N SER A 26 14.21 -3.25 -3.57
CA SER A 26 15.36 -2.36 -3.32
C SER A 26 15.76 -1.49 -4.51
N ARG A 27 15.49 -1.93 -5.75
CA ARG A 27 15.82 -1.23 -7.01
C ARG A 27 14.91 -1.71 -8.12
N GLY A 28 14.63 -0.86 -9.12
CA GLY A 28 13.92 -1.26 -10.34
C GLY A 28 12.45 -0.83 -10.35
N THR A 29 11.64 -1.47 -11.20
CA THR A 29 10.20 -1.18 -11.33
C THR A 29 9.39 -2.44 -11.04
N TYR A 30 8.46 -2.33 -10.09
CA TYR A 30 7.64 -3.44 -9.60
C TYR A 30 6.17 -3.04 -9.59
N PHE A 31 5.33 -4.02 -9.84
CA PHE A 31 3.88 -3.85 -9.89
C PHE A 31 3.21 -5.01 -9.15
N TYR A 32 2.18 -4.70 -8.38
CA TYR A 32 1.26 -5.69 -7.82
C TYR A 32 -0.18 -5.18 -7.88
N GLU A 33 -1.13 -6.09 -7.74
CA GLU A 33 -2.56 -5.78 -7.74
C GLU A 33 -3.22 -6.32 -6.48
N VAL A 34 -4.26 -5.61 -6.03
CA VAL A 34 -5.12 -6.04 -4.93
C VAL A 34 -6.55 -6.01 -5.42
N LYS A 35 -7.20 -7.18 -5.42
CA LYS A 35 -8.64 -7.28 -5.63
C LYS A 35 -9.36 -6.95 -4.33
N VAL A 36 -10.27 -5.98 -4.37
CA VAL A 36 -11.10 -5.62 -3.24
C VAL A 36 -12.31 -6.55 -3.22
N CYS A 37 -12.41 -7.37 -2.18
CA CYS A 37 -13.51 -8.30 -1.98
C CYS A 37 -14.59 -7.66 -1.09
N ASP A 38 -15.79 -8.23 -1.13
CA ASP A 38 -16.86 -7.85 -0.21
C ASP A 38 -16.43 -8.02 1.25
N SER A 39 -16.93 -7.14 2.12
CA SER A 39 -16.73 -7.28 3.56
C SER A 39 -17.37 -8.59 4.04
N LEU A 40 -16.65 -9.35 4.86
CA LEU A 40 -17.17 -10.59 5.45
C LEU A 40 -18.25 -10.31 6.51
N ASN A 41 -18.31 -9.08 7.00
CA ASN A 41 -19.26 -8.65 8.03
C ASN A 41 -20.13 -7.54 7.42
N SER A 42 -21.38 -7.42 7.87
CA SER A 42 -22.28 -6.32 7.48
C SER A 42 -21.86 -4.94 8.02
N GLU A 43 -20.61 -4.80 8.50
CA GLU A 43 -20.02 -3.57 9.00
C GLU A 43 -19.10 -2.96 7.93
N ASP A 44 -19.05 -1.63 7.90
CA ASP A 44 -18.19 -0.87 6.99
C ASP A 44 -16.72 -1.04 7.37
N GLY A 45 -16.02 -1.92 6.65
CA GLY A 45 -14.57 -2.07 6.72
C GLY A 45 -13.88 -1.12 5.75
N HIS A 46 -12.76 -0.53 6.18
CA HIS A 46 -11.96 0.36 5.33
C HIS A 46 -10.56 -0.19 5.05
N ALA A 47 -10.11 0.02 3.82
CA ALA A 47 -8.81 -0.43 3.35
C ALA A 47 -7.90 0.74 2.94
N ARG A 48 -6.61 0.56 3.19
CA ARG A 48 -5.55 1.37 2.58
C ARG A 48 -4.55 0.43 1.92
N ILE A 49 -4.21 0.71 0.67
CA ILE A 49 -3.32 -0.11 -0.14
C ILE A 49 -2.11 0.75 -0.52
N GLY A 50 -0.90 0.20 -0.46
CA GLY A 50 0.29 0.96 -0.81
C GLY A 50 1.61 0.29 -0.46
N TRP A 51 2.63 1.11 -0.23
CA TRP A 51 4.00 0.66 -0.02
C TRP A 51 4.48 1.14 1.35
N CYS A 52 5.30 0.32 2.01
CA CYS A 52 6.01 0.69 3.22
C CYS A 52 7.45 0.18 3.18
N THR A 53 8.35 0.86 3.88
CA THR A 53 9.66 0.31 4.19
C THR A 53 9.56 -0.72 5.32
N GLU A 54 10.67 -1.37 5.66
CA GLU A 54 10.72 -2.33 6.77
C GLU A 54 10.36 -1.69 8.13
N SER A 55 10.61 -0.39 8.26
CA SER A 55 10.38 0.43 9.47
C SER A 55 8.93 0.91 9.62
N GLY A 56 8.02 0.52 8.74
CA GLY A 56 6.60 0.87 8.86
C GLY A 56 5.93 0.23 10.09
N ASP A 57 5.13 1.00 10.82
CA ASP A 57 4.38 0.48 11.98
C ASP A 57 3.23 -0.45 11.54
N VAL A 58 3.42 -1.76 11.76
CA VAL A 58 2.43 -2.78 11.39
C VAL A 58 1.17 -2.78 12.26
N GLN A 59 1.20 -2.09 13.40
CA GLN A 59 0.03 -1.90 14.28
C GLN A 59 -0.86 -0.74 13.81
N ALA A 60 -0.41 0.02 12.81
CA ALA A 60 -1.08 1.18 12.24
C ALA A 60 -1.44 0.93 10.76
N PRO A 61 -2.30 1.75 10.13
CA PRO A 61 -2.53 1.65 8.69
C PRO A 61 -1.30 2.09 7.89
N VAL A 62 -1.13 1.54 6.69
CA VAL A 62 -0.17 2.09 5.71
C VAL A 62 -0.48 3.57 5.44
N GLY A 63 0.57 4.40 5.35
CA GLY A 63 0.48 5.86 5.28
C GLY A 63 0.33 6.56 6.64
N TYR A 64 0.39 5.85 7.76
CA TYR A 64 0.36 6.44 9.11
C TYR A 64 1.65 7.19 9.45
N ASP A 65 2.80 6.64 9.07
CA ASP A 65 4.13 7.15 9.41
C ASP A 65 4.89 7.66 8.18
N GLN A 66 6.11 8.15 8.41
CA GLN A 66 7.05 8.58 7.37
C GLN A 66 7.59 7.42 6.52
N ASN A 67 7.35 6.18 6.92
CA ASN A 67 7.90 4.98 6.30
C ASN A 67 6.92 4.36 5.31
N SER A 68 5.76 4.97 5.07
CA SER A 68 4.71 4.38 4.26
C SER A 68 3.88 5.41 3.48
N TYR A 69 3.35 4.96 2.35
CA TYR A 69 2.49 5.72 1.46
C TYR A 69 1.30 4.84 1.07
N SER A 70 0.10 5.39 1.06
CA SER A 70 -1.10 4.60 0.73
C SER A 70 -2.16 5.36 -0.02
N TYR A 71 -3.11 4.60 -0.56
CA TYR A 71 -4.32 5.03 -1.24
C TYR A 71 -5.55 4.44 -0.51
N ARG A 72 -6.48 5.30 -0.11
CA ARG A 72 -7.64 4.95 0.73
C ARG A 72 -8.92 4.82 -0.10
N ASP A 73 -9.70 3.79 0.24
CA ASP A 73 -10.98 3.42 -0.35
C ASP A 73 -12.05 4.53 -0.35
N VAL A 74 -12.29 5.18 0.79
CA VAL A 74 -13.49 6.02 1.01
C VAL A 74 -13.66 7.18 0.01
N ASN A 75 -12.58 7.91 -0.26
CA ASN A 75 -12.62 9.11 -1.11
C ASN A 75 -11.44 9.19 -2.07
N GLY A 76 -10.69 8.10 -2.22
CA GLY A 76 -9.53 8.08 -3.11
C GLY A 76 -8.38 8.99 -2.67
N SER A 77 -8.24 9.26 -1.38
CA SER A 77 -7.12 10.08 -0.87
C SER A 77 -5.84 9.26 -0.76
N LYS A 78 -4.70 9.92 -1.00
CA LYS A 78 -3.38 9.39 -0.65
C LYS A 78 -2.98 9.82 0.76
N PHE A 79 -2.34 8.92 1.51
CA PHE A 79 -1.87 9.16 2.87
C PHE A 79 -0.36 8.95 2.99
N HIS A 80 0.29 9.87 3.72
CA HIS A 80 1.66 9.79 4.19
C HIS A 80 1.75 10.59 5.50
N GLU A 81 2.47 10.08 6.51
CA GLU A 81 2.58 10.76 7.82
C GLU A 81 1.21 11.12 8.43
N SER A 82 0.20 10.27 8.22
CA SER A 82 -1.20 10.51 8.63
C SER A 82 -1.90 11.69 7.96
N ILE A 83 -1.29 12.31 6.95
CA ILE A 83 -1.87 13.42 6.19
C ILE A 83 -2.53 12.86 4.92
N GLY A 84 -3.85 13.01 4.84
CA GLY A 84 -4.64 12.66 3.67
C GLY A 84 -4.71 13.83 2.68
N THR A 85 -4.46 13.57 1.40
CA THR A 85 -4.61 14.55 0.30
C THR A 85 -5.34 13.92 -0.89
N ASP A 86 -6.05 14.74 -1.66
CA ASP A 86 -6.76 14.28 -2.86
C ASP A 86 -5.79 13.63 -3.86
N TYR A 87 -6.22 12.52 -4.47
CA TYR A 87 -5.36 11.76 -5.37
C TYR A 87 -6.11 11.09 -6.51
N GLY A 88 -7.17 10.34 -6.20
CA GLY A 88 -7.95 9.60 -7.19
C GLY A 88 -9.40 9.43 -6.76
N GLU A 89 -10.08 8.46 -7.37
CA GLU A 89 -11.49 8.15 -7.09
C GLU A 89 -11.62 7.22 -5.88
N ALA A 90 -12.81 7.17 -5.29
CA ALA A 90 -13.11 6.15 -4.29
C ALA A 90 -13.11 4.76 -4.94
N TYR A 91 -12.80 3.73 -4.17
CA TYR A 91 -12.82 2.34 -4.63
C TYR A 91 -13.50 1.43 -3.62
N GLY A 92 -14.01 0.29 -4.09
CA GLY A 92 -14.78 -0.64 -3.28
C GLY A 92 -14.80 -2.06 -3.82
N PRO A 93 -15.67 -2.93 -3.26
CA PRO A 93 -15.77 -4.32 -3.68
C PRO A 93 -15.97 -4.49 -5.19
N GLY A 94 -15.19 -5.38 -5.80
CA GLY A 94 -15.16 -5.62 -7.23
C GLY A 94 -14.03 -4.91 -7.97
N ASP A 95 -13.45 -3.85 -7.38
CA ASP A 95 -12.33 -3.12 -7.98
C ASP A 95 -10.99 -3.88 -7.84
N VAL A 96 -10.07 -3.59 -8.76
CA VAL A 96 -8.69 -4.07 -8.72
C VAL A 96 -7.76 -2.86 -8.67
N ILE A 97 -7.01 -2.75 -7.58
CA ILE A 97 -6.10 -1.63 -7.33
C ILE A 97 -4.68 -2.03 -7.73
N GLY A 98 -4.17 -1.43 -8.81
CA GLY A 98 -2.80 -1.59 -9.26
C GLY A 98 -1.84 -0.65 -8.54
N CYS A 99 -0.71 -1.18 -8.08
CA CYS A 99 0.32 -0.46 -7.35
C CYS A 99 1.67 -0.57 -8.05
N LEU A 100 2.11 0.50 -8.70
CA LEU A 100 3.44 0.60 -9.34
C LEU A 100 4.42 1.31 -8.41
N LEU A 101 5.59 0.71 -8.20
CA LEU A 101 6.73 1.36 -7.54
C LEU A 101 7.93 1.35 -8.48
N ARG A 102 8.49 2.53 -8.72
CA ARG A 102 9.77 2.71 -9.41
C ARG A 102 10.80 3.24 -8.43
N VAL A 103 11.78 2.41 -8.09
CA VAL A 103 12.93 2.79 -7.27
C VAL A 103 14.12 3.04 -8.18
N GLY A 104 14.55 4.30 -8.24
CA GLY A 104 15.72 4.72 -9.01
C GLY A 104 17.02 4.13 -8.45
N GLU A 105 18.11 4.29 -9.19
CA GLU A 105 19.43 4.07 -8.59
C GLU A 105 19.65 5.13 -7.49
N PRO A 106 20.27 4.77 -6.36
CA PRO A 106 20.67 5.78 -5.39
C PRO A 106 21.56 6.78 -6.11
N GLU A 107 21.15 8.06 -6.09
CA GLU A 107 21.96 9.17 -6.56
C GLU A 107 23.39 8.98 -6.04
N ALA A 108 24.35 8.80 -6.95
CA ALA A 108 25.75 8.75 -6.57
C ALA A 108 26.04 10.06 -5.86
N SER A 109 26.29 10.01 -4.55
CA SER A 109 26.48 11.20 -3.71
C SER A 109 27.36 12.19 -4.46
N ARG A 110 26.79 13.34 -4.87
CA ARG A 110 27.53 14.43 -5.46
C ARG A 110 28.46 14.96 -4.38
N ARG A 111 29.63 14.33 -4.25
CA ARG A 111 30.74 14.89 -3.48
C ARG A 111 31.16 16.12 -4.26
N GLU A 112 30.56 17.25 -3.94
CA GLU A 112 31.12 18.55 -4.28
C GLU A 112 32.53 18.57 -3.69
N ARG A 113 33.51 18.29 -4.55
CA ARG A 113 34.89 18.65 -4.29
C ARG A 113 34.93 20.17 -4.37
N GLN A 114 34.73 20.83 -3.25
CA GLN A 114 35.16 22.22 -3.10
C GLN A 114 36.70 22.20 -3.18
N HIS A 115 37.20 22.78 -4.28
CA HIS A 115 38.57 23.26 -4.41
C HIS A 115 38.61 24.72 -3.96
#